data_AF-A0A2V6TI74-F1
#
_entry.id   AF-A0A2V6TI74-F1
#
_cell.length_a   1.000
_cell.length_b   1.000
_cell.length_c   1.000
_cell.angle_alpha   90.00
_cell.angle_beta   90.00
_cell.angle_gamma   90.00
#
_symmetry.space_group_name_H-M   'P 1'
#
loop_
_entity.id
_entity.type
_entity.pdbx_description
1 polymer ?
#
loop_
_entity_poly.entity_id
_entity_poly.type
_entity_poly.pdbx_seq_one_letter_code
_entity_poly.pdbx_strand_id
1 'polypeptide(L)'
;IAHAADRCASIVRNFLALARKYPPERQLVRLNDIARDAAELLAYHLRVDGIEVKLDLEEGLPVLWADPHQLHQVVVNLVTNARDELRKAPPPRRLTLRTRADKARARVWVDVEDTGPGVAEEIRDRIFEPFFTTKPVGQGTGLGLSLCHGIVEGHGGTLSLVSEPGDGAIFRVELVVAPPAATGQRAAETAPAVTGKRILVVDDERLVLQLLGEMLGADHHTVDTVSDGTQALEVLGRTSYDLILSDVRMPYLDGPGLYRALERRLPDLCRRFVLMTGDVLSAEIQTFLEQTGVPGLSKPFDRGEVRRVIQKVAGA
;
A
#
# COMPACT_ATOMS: atom_id res chain seq x y z
N ILE A 1 16.42 -10.57 27.61
CA ILE A 1 17.06 -10.56 26.27
C ILE A 1 16.02 -10.69 25.16
N ALA A 2 15.12 -11.69 25.16
CA ALA A 2 14.03 -11.83 24.17
C ALA A 2 13.12 -10.59 24.00
N HIS A 3 12.58 -10.04 25.10
CA HIS A 3 11.77 -8.81 25.08
C HIS A 3 12.50 -7.54 24.57
N ALA A 4 13.83 -7.53 24.55
CA ALA A 4 14.61 -6.42 23.99
C ALA A 4 14.78 -6.60 22.48
N ALA A 5 14.97 -7.84 22.01
CA ALA A 5 15.06 -8.20 20.60
C ALA A 5 13.72 -7.95 19.87
N ASP A 6 12.58 -8.36 20.46
CA ASP A 6 11.26 -8.11 19.87
C ASP A 6 10.93 -6.62 19.74
N ARG A 7 11.40 -5.81 20.69
CA ARG A 7 11.28 -4.35 20.65
C ARG A 7 12.15 -3.73 19.57
N CYS A 8 13.42 -4.11 19.48
CA CYS A 8 14.29 -3.65 18.38
C CYS A 8 13.71 -4.05 17.02
N ALA A 9 13.19 -5.27 16.88
CA ALA A 9 12.54 -5.72 15.66
C ALA A 9 11.25 -4.96 15.35
N SER A 10 10.45 -4.58 16.35
CA SER A 10 9.26 -3.73 16.18
C SER A 10 9.64 -2.29 15.78
N ILE A 11 10.66 -1.70 16.42
CA ILE A 11 11.15 -0.36 16.10
C ILE A 11 11.73 -0.32 14.69
N VAL A 12 12.58 -1.29 14.33
CA VAL A 12 13.17 -1.39 12.98
C VAL A 12 12.08 -1.62 11.93
N ARG A 13 11.07 -2.47 12.21
CA ARG A 13 9.92 -2.67 11.30
C ARG A 13 9.09 -1.40 11.14
N ASN A 14 8.77 -0.69 12.21
CA ASN A 14 8.00 0.55 12.16
C ASN A 14 8.79 1.69 11.47
N PHE A 15 10.10 1.76 11.71
CA PHE A 15 10.98 2.71 11.04
C PHE A 15 11.14 2.38 9.55
N LEU A 16 11.28 1.09 9.20
CA LEU A 16 11.25 0.63 7.81
C LEU A 16 9.89 0.87 7.16
N ALA A 17 8.76 0.76 7.88
CA ALA A 17 7.43 1.08 7.35
C ALA A 17 7.22 2.58 7.13
N LEU A 18 7.85 3.43 7.95
CA LEU A 18 7.90 4.89 7.72
C LEU A 18 8.82 5.26 6.55
N ALA A 19 9.95 4.56 6.39
CA ALA A 19 10.95 4.82 5.36
C ALA A 19 10.61 4.19 4.00
N ARG A 20 9.93 3.04 3.99
CA ARG A 20 9.45 2.34 2.79
C ARG A 20 7.97 2.61 2.63
N LYS A 21 7.61 3.46 1.67
CA LYS A 21 6.26 3.50 1.11
C LYS A 21 5.98 2.17 0.40
N TYR A 22 5.59 1.13 1.13
CA TYR A 22 4.97 -0.04 0.51
C TYR A 22 3.70 0.43 -0.20
N PRO A 23 3.52 0.15 -1.51
CA PRO A 23 2.24 0.43 -2.14
C PRO A 23 1.16 -0.39 -1.43
N PRO A 24 0.09 0.23 -0.91
CA PRO A 24 -0.99 -0.49 -0.23
C PRO A 24 -1.62 -1.53 -1.16
N GLU A 25 -1.79 -2.77 -0.68
CA GLU A 25 -2.52 -3.83 -1.39
C GLU A 25 -4.02 -3.56 -1.26
N ARG A 26 -4.52 -2.61 -2.05
CA ARG A 26 -5.91 -2.15 -1.93
C ARG A 26 -6.87 -3.18 -2.51
N GLN A 27 -7.96 -3.40 -1.77
CA GLN A 27 -9.10 -4.18 -2.20
C GLN A 27 -10.40 -3.53 -1.70
N LEU A 28 -11.54 -4.17 -2.01
CA LEU A 28 -12.83 -3.75 -1.45
C LEU A 28 -12.90 -4.15 0.03
N VAL A 29 -13.03 -3.15 0.90
CA VAL A 29 -13.01 -3.32 2.35
C VAL A 29 -14.29 -2.78 2.95
N ARG A 30 -14.87 -3.51 3.92
CA ARG A 30 -15.94 -3.02 4.78
C ARG A 30 -15.32 -2.50 6.07
N LEU A 31 -15.56 -1.22 6.37
CA LEU A 31 -14.99 -0.59 7.56
C LEU A 31 -15.43 -1.25 8.87
N ASN A 32 -16.66 -1.76 8.90
CA ASN A 32 -17.19 -2.49 10.05
C ASN A 32 -16.43 -3.79 10.34
N ASP A 33 -15.96 -4.49 9.30
CA ASP A 33 -15.23 -5.75 9.47
C ASP A 33 -13.87 -5.44 10.12
N ILE A 34 -13.17 -4.41 9.63
CA ILE A 34 -11.91 -3.92 10.23
C ILE A 34 -12.07 -3.56 11.71
N ALA A 35 -13.15 -2.85 12.07
CA ALA A 35 -13.43 -2.48 13.45
C ALA A 35 -13.71 -3.69 14.36
N ARG A 36 -14.46 -4.69 13.86
CA ARG A 36 -14.74 -5.94 14.59
C ARG A 36 -13.46 -6.76 14.79
N ASP A 37 -12.69 -6.97 13.72
CA ASP A 37 -11.48 -7.77 13.76
C ASP A 37 -10.46 -7.18 14.75
N ALA A 38 -10.31 -5.86 14.78
CA ALA A 38 -9.41 -5.18 15.71
C ALA A 38 -9.87 -5.32 17.18
N ALA A 39 -11.18 -5.21 17.43
CA ALA A 39 -11.74 -5.42 18.77
C ALA A 39 -11.57 -6.88 19.23
N GLU A 40 -11.78 -7.85 18.33
CA GLU A 40 -11.62 -9.27 18.61
C GLU A 40 -10.16 -9.63 18.92
N LEU A 41 -9.22 -9.15 18.12
CA LEU A 41 -7.78 -9.37 18.32
C LEU A 41 -7.32 -8.93 19.72
N LEU A 42 -7.89 -7.83 20.24
CA LEU A 42 -7.51 -7.24 21.52
C LEU A 42 -8.47 -7.60 22.68
N ALA A 43 -9.50 -8.41 22.43
CA ALA A 43 -10.59 -8.68 23.37
C ALA A 43 -10.08 -9.21 24.72
N TYR A 44 -9.14 -10.17 24.70
CA TYR A 44 -8.57 -10.72 25.92
C TYR A 44 -7.89 -9.63 26.78
N HIS A 45 -7.07 -8.80 26.15
CA HIS A 45 -6.32 -7.75 26.82
C HIS A 45 -7.23 -6.65 27.38
N LEU A 46 -8.24 -6.24 26.63
CA LEU A 46 -9.24 -5.25 27.06
C LEU A 46 -10.05 -5.77 28.26
N ARG A 47 -10.45 -7.05 28.23
CA ARG A 47 -11.19 -7.69 29.34
C ARG A 47 -10.35 -7.80 30.61
N VAL A 48 -9.08 -8.19 30.50
CA VAL A 48 -8.16 -8.30 31.65
C VAL A 48 -7.99 -6.95 32.35
N ASP A 49 -7.99 -5.85 31.59
CA ASP A 49 -7.89 -4.50 32.14
C ASP A 49 -9.24 -3.90 32.58
N GLY A 50 -10.33 -4.69 32.55
CA GLY A 50 -11.66 -4.26 32.98
C GLY A 50 -12.28 -3.17 32.11
N ILE A 51 -11.93 -3.16 30.81
CA ILE A 51 -12.45 -2.19 29.84
C ILE A 51 -13.69 -2.77 29.16
N GLU A 52 -14.81 -2.07 29.27
CA GLU A 52 -16.04 -2.40 28.55
C GLU A 52 -15.93 -1.91 27.11
N VAL A 53 -16.03 -2.83 26.15
CA VAL A 53 -15.95 -2.52 24.72
C VAL A 53 -17.36 -2.44 24.13
N LYS A 54 -17.68 -1.31 23.50
CA LYS A 54 -18.93 -1.10 22.76
C LYS A 54 -18.64 -0.95 21.27
N LEU A 55 -19.35 -1.72 20.45
CA LEU A 55 -19.35 -1.56 19.00
C LEU A 55 -20.64 -0.84 18.58
N ASP A 56 -20.51 0.38 18.09
CA ASP A 56 -21.61 1.23 17.60
C ASP A 56 -21.45 1.43 16.09
N LEU A 57 -21.71 0.35 15.35
CA LEU A 57 -21.37 0.27 13.92
C LEU A 57 -22.59 0.58 13.06
N GLU A 58 -22.53 1.62 12.23
CA GLU A 58 -23.60 1.96 11.30
C GLU A 58 -23.75 0.85 10.23
N GLU A 59 -24.98 0.44 9.97
CA GLU A 59 -25.28 -0.56 8.94
C GLU A 59 -25.30 0.06 7.54
N GLY A 60 -24.96 -0.73 6.52
CA GLY A 60 -25.03 -0.26 5.13
C GLY A 60 -24.01 0.81 4.75
N LEU A 61 -22.87 0.88 5.46
CA LEU A 61 -21.75 1.71 5.06
C LEU A 61 -21.25 1.30 3.66
N PRO A 62 -20.86 2.27 2.82
CA PRO A 62 -20.27 1.98 1.52
C PRO A 62 -18.94 1.25 1.68
N VAL A 63 -18.60 0.42 0.68
CA VAL A 63 -17.31 -0.26 0.60
C VAL A 63 -16.21 0.72 0.24
N LEU A 64 -15.03 0.52 0.82
CA LEU A 64 -13.83 1.32 0.63
C LEU A 64 -12.87 0.61 -0.32
N TRP A 65 -12.15 1.39 -1.14
CA TRP A 65 -10.99 0.90 -1.88
C TRP A 65 -9.71 1.18 -1.08
N ALA A 66 -9.31 0.23 -0.25
CA ALA A 66 -8.26 0.40 0.75
C ALA A 66 -7.51 -0.89 1.04
N ASP A 67 -6.32 -0.79 1.65
CA ASP A 67 -5.57 -1.93 2.14
C ASP A 67 -6.12 -2.34 3.53
N PRO A 68 -6.71 -3.54 3.66
CA PRO A 68 -7.31 -3.99 4.91
C PRO A 68 -6.27 -4.15 6.04
N HIS A 69 -5.05 -4.57 5.73
CA HIS A 69 -4.01 -4.81 6.72
C HIS A 69 -3.54 -3.47 7.30
N GLN A 70 -3.35 -2.48 6.44
CA GLN A 70 -2.98 -1.13 6.87
C GLN A 70 -4.10 -0.47 7.69
N LEU A 71 -5.37 -0.56 7.24
CA LEU A 71 -6.49 -0.02 8.02
C LEU A 71 -6.66 -0.75 9.36
N HIS A 72 -6.51 -2.07 9.38
CA HIS A 72 -6.54 -2.86 10.61
C HIS A 72 -5.42 -2.44 11.58
N GLN A 73 -4.20 -2.22 11.07
CA GLN A 73 -3.09 -1.72 11.87
C GLN A 73 -3.38 -0.36 12.50
N VAL A 74 -4.04 0.56 11.77
CA VAL A 74 -4.46 1.85 12.32
C VAL A 74 -5.42 1.65 13.50
N VAL A 75 -6.47 0.87 13.31
CA VAL A 75 -7.48 0.65 14.36
C VAL A 75 -6.86 -0.05 15.57
N VAL A 76 -6.04 -1.08 15.38
CA VAL A 76 -5.32 -1.78 16.46
C VAL A 76 -4.40 -0.83 17.25
N ASN A 77 -3.69 0.06 16.56
CA ASN A 77 -2.83 1.05 17.21
C ASN A 77 -3.64 2.03 18.07
N LEU A 78 -4.75 2.55 17.52
CA LEU A 78 -5.63 3.47 18.26
C LEU A 78 -6.28 2.79 19.47
N VAL A 79 -6.77 1.56 19.33
CA VAL A 79 -7.33 0.78 20.45
C VAL A 79 -6.28 0.47 21.51
N THR A 80 -5.04 0.15 21.10
CA THR A 80 -3.94 -0.09 22.03
C THR A 80 -3.57 1.19 22.79
N ASN A 81 -3.56 2.34 22.11
CA ASN A 81 -3.34 3.63 22.75
C ASN A 81 -4.44 3.95 23.78
N ALA A 82 -5.71 3.78 23.40
CA ALA A 82 -6.85 3.97 24.28
C ALA A 82 -6.78 3.05 25.51
N ARG A 83 -6.46 1.76 25.32
CA ARG A 83 -6.25 0.80 26.41
C ARG A 83 -5.18 1.26 27.39
N ASP A 84 -4.03 1.69 26.89
CA ASP A 84 -2.91 2.12 27.72
C ASP A 84 -3.28 3.34 28.59
N GLU A 85 -4.08 4.27 28.07
CA GLU A 85 -4.56 5.42 28.83
C GLU A 85 -5.67 5.04 29.82
N LEU A 86 -6.64 4.22 29.40
CA LEU A 86 -7.72 3.72 30.27
C LEU A 86 -7.19 2.91 31.45
N ARG A 87 -6.08 2.18 31.31
CA ARG A 87 -5.49 1.39 32.40
C ARG A 87 -5.01 2.28 33.56
N LYS A 88 -4.71 3.55 33.29
CA LYS A 88 -4.31 4.56 34.29
C LYS A 88 -5.51 5.22 34.96
N ALA A 89 -6.68 5.21 34.31
CA ALA A 89 -7.91 5.80 34.82
C ALA A 89 -8.66 4.86 35.78
N PRO A 90 -9.41 5.38 36.76
CA PRO A 90 -10.30 4.57 37.59
C PRO A 90 -11.48 4.02 36.77
N PRO A 91 -12.09 2.88 37.18
CA PRO A 91 -13.35 2.41 36.60
C PRO A 91 -14.51 3.41 36.82
N PRO A 92 -15.54 3.44 35.96
CA PRO A 92 -15.74 2.57 34.80
C PRO A 92 -14.86 2.96 33.60
N ARG A 93 -14.30 1.96 32.92
CA ARG A 93 -13.47 2.14 31.72
C ARG A 93 -14.27 1.70 30.50
N ARG A 94 -14.49 2.59 29.55
CA ARG A 94 -15.24 2.28 28.33
C ARG A 94 -14.42 2.66 27.10
N LEU A 95 -14.45 1.76 26.13
CA LEU A 95 -13.92 1.97 24.79
C LEU A 95 -15.08 1.75 23.80
N THR A 96 -15.32 2.73 22.93
CA THR A 96 -16.33 2.64 21.88
C THR A 96 -15.67 2.73 20.51
N LEU A 97 -15.92 1.74 19.65
CA LEU A 97 -15.65 1.85 18.21
C LEU A 97 -16.94 2.23 17.51
N ARG A 98 -16.97 3.40 16.89
CA ARG A 98 -18.15 3.92 16.21
C ARG A 98 -17.87 4.15 14.74
N THR A 99 -18.64 3.55 13.84
CA THR A 99 -18.53 3.81 12.40
C THR A 99 -19.72 4.60 11.91
N ARG A 100 -19.50 5.55 11.00
CA ARG A 100 -20.55 6.39 10.42
C ARG A 100 -20.23 6.76 8.98
N ALA A 101 -21.25 7.19 8.24
CA ALA A 101 -21.11 7.74 6.89
C ALA A 101 -21.72 9.14 6.77
N ASP A 102 -21.07 9.98 5.96
CA ASP A 102 -21.67 11.17 5.37
C ASP A 102 -21.78 10.94 3.85
N LYS A 103 -22.98 10.53 3.43
CA LYS A 103 -23.27 10.26 2.01
C LYS A 103 -23.16 11.52 1.15
N ALA A 104 -23.45 12.69 1.70
CA ALA A 104 -23.38 13.96 0.97
C ALA A 104 -21.93 14.36 0.68
N ARG A 105 -21.02 14.05 1.61
CA ARG A 105 -19.58 14.32 1.46
C ARG A 105 -18.78 13.14 0.89
N ALA A 106 -19.44 12.01 0.61
CA ALA A 106 -18.79 10.75 0.25
C ALA A 106 -17.67 10.39 1.24
N ARG A 107 -17.95 10.52 2.54
CA ARG A 107 -17.02 10.20 3.62
C ARG A 107 -17.57 9.07 4.47
N VAL A 108 -16.68 8.22 4.96
CA VAL A 108 -16.95 7.28 6.05
C VAL A 108 -15.87 7.42 7.08
N TRP A 109 -16.18 7.15 8.33
CA TRP A 109 -15.17 7.20 9.38
C TRP A 109 -15.38 6.13 10.44
N VAL A 110 -14.29 5.82 11.14
CA VAL A 110 -14.28 5.08 12.40
C VAL A 110 -13.73 5.99 13.49
N ASP A 111 -14.51 6.17 14.54
CA ASP A 111 -14.12 6.83 15.78
C ASP A 111 -13.67 5.76 16.79
N VAL A 112 -12.50 5.96 17.38
CA VAL A 112 -12.01 5.24 18.57
C VAL A 112 -12.15 6.18 19.75
N GLU A 113 -13.18 5.95 20.56
CA GLU A 113 -13.57 6.78 21.70
C GLU A 113 -13.23 6.06 23.01
N ASP A 114 -12.48 6.70 23.89
CA ASP A 114 -12.21 6.22 25.24
C ASP A 114 -12.61 7.23 26.32
N THR A 115 -12.99 6.71 27.49
CA THR A 115 -13.30 7.52 28.69
C THR A 115 -12.07 7.76 29.57
N GLY A 116 -10.89 7.86 28.97
CA GLY A 116 -9.64 8.13 29.66
C GLY A 116 -9.48 9.61 30.06
N PRO A 117 -8.27 10.02 30.46
CA PRO A 117 -7.99 11.43 30.84
C PRO A 117 -8.04 12.41 29.64
N GLY A 118 -8.13 11.90 28.41
CA GLY A 118 -8.03 12.69 27.19
C GLY A 118 -6.60 13.12 26.86
N VAL A 119 -6.49 14.02 25.89
CA VAL A 119 -5.22 14.58 25.43
C VAL A 119 -5.15 16.04 25.87
N ALA A 120 -4.05 16.43 26.52
CA ALA A 120 -3.85 17.79 26.96
C ALA A 120 -3.67 18.74 25.75
N GLU A 121 -4.16 19.97 25.85
CA GLU A 121 -4.18 20.92 24.73
C GLU A 121 -2.77 21.22 24.21
N GLU A 122 -1.77 21.25 25.10
CA GLU A 122 -0.39 21.61 24.77
C GLU A 122 0.32 20.57 23.88
N ILE A 123 -0.21 19.35 23.84
CA ILE A 123 0.37 18.24 23.07
C ILE A 123 -0.49 17.85 21.87
N ARG A 124 -1.67 18.45 21.71
CA ARG A 124 -2.70 18.04 20.74
C ARG A 124 -2.21 18.00 19.30
N ASP A 125 -1.45 19.00 18.87
CA ASP A 125 -0.89 19.05 17.51
C ASP A 125 0.36 18.17 17.35
N ARG A 126 1.04 17.89 18.47
CA ARG A 126 2.31 17.16 18.50
C ARG A 126 2.15 15.66 18.63
N ILE A 127 0.98 15.16 19.02
CA ILE A 127 0.73 13.71 19.17
C ILE A 127 0.92 12.92 17.86
N PHE A 128 0.85 13.59 16.71
CA PHE A 128 1.07 12.99 15.40
C PHE A 128 2.52 13.12 14.90
N GLU A 129 3.37 13.89 15.59
CA GLU A 129 4.78 14.03 15.24
C GLU A 129 5.53 12.69 15.46
N PRO A 130 6.40 12.28 14.52
CA PRO A 130 7.23 11.10 14.71
C PRO A 130 8.08 11.21 15.98
N PHE A 131 8.19 10.09 16.72
CA PHE A 131 8.95 9.97 17.97
C PHE A 131 8.37 10.73 19.17
N PHE A 132 7.26 11.45 19.01
CA PHE A 132 6.60 12.10 20.13
C PHE A 132 5.88 11.06 21.00
N THR A 133 6.18 11.03 22.30
CA THR A 133 5.53 10.14 23.27
C THR A 133 5.55 10.76 24.66
N THR A 134 4.43 10.64 25.38
CA THR A 134 4.32 11.00 26.80
C THR A 134 4.65 9.83 27.74
N LYS A 135 4.90 8.64 27.18
CA LYS A 135 5.20 7.41 27.95
C LYS A 135 6.67 7.40 28.42
N PRO A 136 6.98 6.74 29.56
CA PRO A 136 8.35 6.59 30.06
C PRO A 136 9.30 5.93 29.04
N VAL A 137 10.59 6.23 29.17
CA VAL A 137 11.65 5.67 28.31
C VAL A 137 11.54 4.15 28.26
N GLY A 138 11.36 3.60 27.04
CA GLY A 138 11.23 2.17 26.80
C GLY A 138 9.80 1.59 26.81
N GLN A 139 8.78 2.42 27.05
CA GLN A 139 7.35 2.02 27.04
C GLN A 139 6.53 2.63 25.88
N GLY A 140 7.06 3.64 25.19
CA GLY A 140 6.45 4.21 23.99
C GLY A 140 7.52 4.49 22.95
N THR A 141 7.30 4.05 21.71
CA THR A 141 8.19 4.35 20.58
C THR A 141 7.94 5.73 19.98
N GLY A 142 6.77 6.32 20.27
CA GLY A 142 6.30 7.57 19.64
C GLY A 142 6.04 7.45 18.14
N LEU A 143 5.98 6.23 17.60
CA LEU A 143 5.78 5.99 16.16
C LEU A 143 4.35 5.57 15.81
N GLY A 144 3.52 5.21 16.80
CA GLY A 144 2.20 4.64 16.57
C GLY A 144 1.26 5.59 15.85
N LEU A 145 1.06 6.80 16.39
CA LEU A 145 0.15 7.79 15.81
C LEU A 145 0.70 8.42 14.53
N SER A 146 2.01 8.64 14.42
CA SER A 146 2.63 9.12 13.18
C SER A 146 2.50 8.11 12.04
N LEU A 147 2.61 6.81 12.33
CA LEU A 147 2.36 5.76 11.35
C LEU A 147 0.89 5.70 10.95
N CYS A 148 -0.02 5.84 11.92
CA CYS A 148 -1.45 5.92 11.64
C CYS A 148 -1.78 7.09 10.71
N HIS A 149 -1.21 8.27 10.97
CA HIS A 149 -1.37 9.45 10.15
C HIS A 149 -0.93 9.19 8.69
N GLY A 150 0.29 8.67 8.50
CA GLY A 150 0.80 8.37 7.16
C GLY A 150 -0.01 7.31 6.40
N ILE A 151 -0.50 6.27 7.09
CA ILE A 151 -1.39 5.26 6.49
C ILE A 151 -2.72 5.91 6.05
N VAL A 152 -3.34 6.70 6.92
CA VAL A 152 -4.65 7.32 6.65
C VAL A 152 -4.54 8.35 5.51
N GLU A 153 -3.52 9.20 5.51
CA GLU A 153 -3.22 10.11 4.40
C GLU A 153 -2.94 9.35 3.10
N GLY A 154 -2.21 8.24 3.18
CA GLY A 154 -1.96 7.35 2.05
C GLY A 154 -3.25 6.83 1.42
N HIS A 155 -4.31 6.66 2.21
CA HIS A 155 -5.66 6.29 1.77
C HIS A 155 -6.54 7.46 1.33
N GLY A 156 -6.01 8.69 1.28
CA GLY A 156 -6.77 9.91 0.97
C GLY A 156 -7.68 10.37 2.11
N GLY A 157 -7.43 9.87 3.32
CA GLY A 157 -8.19 10.16 4.52
C GLY A 157 -7.56 11.24 5.40
N THR A 158 -8.15 11.43 6.57
CA THR A 158 -7.64 12.30 7.62
C THR A 158 -7.80 11.63 8.97
N LEU A 159 -6.73 11.63 9.77
CA LEU A 159 -6.75 11.22 11.17
C LEU A 159 -6.80 12.48 12.03
N SER A 160 -7.80 12.61 12.89
CA SER A 160 -7.97 13.78 13.77
C SER A 160 -8.35 13.38 15.18
N LEU A 161 -8.01 14.24 16.15
CA LEU A 161 -8.55 14.16 17.50
C LEU A 161 -9.73 15.13 17.62
N VAL A 162 -10.93 14.63 17.87
CA VAL A 162 -12.18 15.42 17.86
C VAL A 162 -12.76 15.68 19.25
N SER A 163 -12.19 15.10 20.31
CA SER A 163 -12.60 15.37 21.69
C SER A 163 -11.91 16.58 22.31
N GLU A 164 -12.54 17.14 23.35
CA GLU A 164 -11.95 18.18 24.20
C GLU A 164 -11.13 17.57 25.36
N PRO A 165 -10.14 18.30 25.91
CA PRO A 165 -9.40 17.83 27.07
C PRO A 165 -10.31 17.52 28.27
N GLY A 166 -10.08 16.37 28.92
CA GLY A 166 -10.82 15.97 30.13
C GLY A 166 -12.08 15.12 29.88
N ASP A 167 -12.61 15.09 28.66
CA ASP A 167 -13.77 14.27 28.26
C ASP A 167 -13.36 12.98 27.53
N GLY A 168 -12.16 12.47 27.82
CA GLY A 168 -11.58 11.33 27.12
C GLY A 168 -10.98 11.68 25.76
N ALA A 169 -10.63 10.66 24.98
CA ALA A 169 -10.05 10.85 23.65
C ALA A 169 -10.96 10.25 22.58
N ILE A 170 -11.23 11.02 21.53
CA ILE A 170 -11.90 10.53 20.32
C ILE A 170 -10.98 10.74 19.13
N PHE A 171 -10.37 9.66 18.66
CA PHE A 171 -9.60 9.65 17.42
C PHE A 171 -10.50 9.24 16.26
N ARG A 172 -10.65 10.13 15.27
CA ARG A 172 -11.43 9.90 14.06
C ARG A 172 -10.52 9.58 12.89
N VAL A 173 -10.71 8.42 12.29
CA VAL A 173 -10.14 8.06 10.99
C VAL A 173 -11.21 8.26 9.94
N GLU A 174 -11.13 9.35 9.18
CA GLU A 174 -12.06 9.65 8.09
C GLU A 174 -11.46 9.27 6.73
N LEU A 175 -12.22 8.58 5.89
CA LEU A 175 -11.80 8.06 4.59
C LEU A 175 -12.78 8.53 3.49
N VAL A 176 -12.26 8.75 2.29
CA VAL A 176 -13.08 9.05 1.11
C VAL A 176 -13.67 7.75 0.57
N VAL A 177 -14.98 7.76 0.36
CA VAL A 177 -15.68 6.76 -0.43
C VAL A 177 -15.47 7.12 -1.89
N ALA A 178 -14.37 6.64 -2.48
CA ALA A 178 -14.23 6.72 -3.92
C ALA A 178 -15.30 5.83 -4.56
N PRO A 179 -16.09 6.30 -5.54
CA PRO A 179 -16.77 5.37 -6.42
C PRO A 179 -15.68 4.51 -7.08
N PRO A 180 -15.89 3.19 -7.26
CA PRO A 180 -15.05 2.48 -8.21
C PRO A 180 -15.19 3.23 -9.52
N ALA A 181 -14.10 3.78 -10.05
CA ALA A 181 -14.10 4.18 -11.44
C ALA A 181 -14.50 2.92 -12.21
N ALA A 182 -15.67 2.96 -12.85
CA ALA A 182 -16.33 1.81 -13.42
C ALA A 182 -15.41 1.09 -14.41
N THR A 183 -14.69 0.06 -13.97
CA THR A 183 -14.17 -0.98 -14.84
C THR A 183 -15.28 -2.00 -15.03
N GLY A 184 -16.22 -1.61 -15.89
CA GLY A 184 -17.25 -2.49 -16.39
C GLY A 184 -16.63 -3.71 -17.06
N GLN A 185 -16.99 -4.89 -16.57
CA GLN A 185 -16.73 -6.14 -17.25
C GLN A 185 -17.72 -6.32 -18.42
N ARG A 186 -17.14 -6.23 -19.62
CA ARG A 186 -17.30 -7.15 -20.77
C ARG A 186 -18.56 -7.09 -21.65
N ALA A 187 -18.33 -6.75 -22.92
CA ALA A 187 -18.88 -7.47 -24.08
C ALA A 187 -17.94 -7.29 -25.28
N ALA A 188 -17.66 -8.39 -25.98
CA ALA A 188 -16.92 -8.40 -27.23
C ALA A 188 -17.79 -7.83 -28.37
N GLU A 189 -17.25 -6.93 -29.18
CA GLU A 189 -17.56 -6.78 -30.61
C GLU A 189 -16.58 -5.77 -31.26
N THR A 190 -16.34 -5.97 -32.55
CA THR A 190 -15.13 -5.64 -33.32
C THR A 190 -15.10 -4.25 -33.97
N ALA A 191 -13.87 -3.68 -34.00
CA ALA A 191 -13.26 -2.72 -34.98
C ALA A 191 -13.55 -1.19 -34.86
N PRO A 192 -12.64 -0.30 -35.33
CA PRO A 192 -11.18 -0.26 -35.15
C PRO A 192 -10.58 1.13 -34.73
N ALA A 193 -9.38 1.07 -34.12
CA ALA A 193 -8.19 1.98 -34.13
C ALA A 193 -8.20 3.38 -33.47
N VAL A 194 -7.22 3.87 -32.67
CA VAL A 194 -5.99 3.43 -31.93
C VAL A 194 -5.66 4.65 -31.01
N THR A 195 -5.16 4.54 -29.76
CA THR A 195 -3.72 4.57 -29.40
C THR A 195 -3.41 3.93 -28.03
N GLY A 196 -3.78 2.66 -27.88
CA GLY A 196 -3.11 1.76 -26.94
C GLY A 196 -1.90 1.10 -27.58
N LYS A 197 -0.70 1.24 -27.01
CA LYS A 197 0.48 0.41 -27.39
C LYS A 197 0.31 -1.04 -26.92
N ARG A 198 0.94 -2.00 -27.61
CA ARG A 198 1.03 -3.40 -27.15
C ARG A 198 2.34 -3.66 -26.42
N ILE A 199 2.27 -4.05 -25.16
CA ILE A 199 3.40 -4.18 -24.24
C ILE A 199 3.53 -5.64 -23.80
N LEU A 200 4.74 -6.19 -23.85
CA LEU A 200 5.07 -7.48 -23.27
C LEU A 200 5.73 -7.25 -21.91
N VAL A 201 5.23 -7.91 -20.87
CA VAL A 201 5.83 -7.90 -19.53
C VAL A 201 6.35 -9.29 -19.21
N VAL A 202 7.63 -9.37 -18.83
CA VAL A 202 8.35 -10.61 -18.52
C VAL A 202 8.85 -10.52 -17.08
N ASP A 203 8.29 -11.34 -16.19
CA ASP A 203 8.60 -11.35 -14.76
C ASP A 203 8.16 -12.68 -14.14
N ASP A 204 8.99 -13.32 -13.32
CA ASP A 204 8.64 -14.58 -12.66
C ASP A 204 7.73 -14.39 -11.44
N GLU A 205 7.65 -13.15 -10.92
CA GLU A 205 6.74 -12.80 -9.85
C GLU A 205 5.34 -12.49 -10.39
N ARG A 206 4.38 -13.42 -10.18
CA ARG A 206 2.98 -13.26 -10.62
C ARG A 206 2.33 -11.95 -10.18
N LEU A 207 2.69 -11.45 -8.99
CA LEU A 207 2.18 -10.18 -8.46
C LEU A 207 2.64 -8.99 -9.28
N VAL A 208 3.90 -9.00 -9.75
CA VAL A 208 4.45 -7.94 -10.62
C VAL A 208 3.80 -7.98 -12.00
N LEU A 209 3.60 -9.17 -12.57
CA LEU A 209 2.87 -9.34 -13.82
C LEU A 209 1.44 -8.79 -13.75
N GLN A 210 0.71 -9.12 -12.67
CA GLN A 210 -0.65 -8.64 -12.46
C GLN A 210 -0.68 -7.11 -12.29
N LEU A 211 0.21 -6.56 -11.46
CA LEU A 211 0.34 -5.12 -11.22
C LEU A 211 0.61 -4.35 -12.52
N LEU A 212 1.62 -4.77 -13.29
CA LEU A 212 1.95 -4.12 -14.56
C LEU A 212 0.84 -4.30 -15.60
N GLY A 213 0.22 -5.48 -15.67
CA GLY A 213 -0.93 -5.74 -16.53
C GLY A 213 -2.10 -4.79 -16.26
N GLU A 214 -2.47 -4.62 -15.00
CA GLU A 214 -3.55 -3.73 -14.57
C GLU A 214 -3.18 -2.25 -14.80
N MET A 215 -1.97 -1.83 -14.42
CA MET A 215 -1.51 -0.45 -14.56
C MET A 215 -1.47 0.01 -16.02
N LEU A 216 -0.90 -0.82 -16.90
CA LEU A 216 -0.76 -0.51 -18.31
C LEU A 216 -2.09 -0.66 -19.05
N GLY A 217 -2.90 -1.65 -18.68
CA GLY A 217 -4.27 -1.81 -19.19
C GLY A 217 -5.16 -0.61 -18.86
N ALA A 218 -5.02 -0.03 -17.66
CA ALA A 218 -5.70 1.21 -17.27
C ALA A 218 -5.24 2.43 -18.07
N ASP A 219 -4.09 2.36 -18.73
CA ASP A 219 -3.57 3.36 -19.66
C ASP A 219 -3.94 3.04 -21.13
N HIS A 220 -4.93 2.17 -21.32
CA HIS A 220 -5.42 1.67 -22.61
C HIS A 220 -4.39 0.86 -23.41
N HIS A 221 -3.28 0.43 -22.81
CA HIS A 221 -2.34 -0.49 -23.46
C HIS A 221 -2.89 -1.91 -23.50
N THR A 222 -2.50 -2.66 -24.53
CA THR A 222 -2.69 -4.11 -24.56
C THR A 222 -1.48 -4.77 -23.94
N VAL A 223 -1.64 -5.57 -22.89
CA VAL A 223 -0.52 -6.14 -22.14
C VAL A 223 -0.58 -7.65 -22.23
N ASP A 224 0.51 -8.26 -22.68
CA ASP A 224 0.72 -9.69 -22.56
C ASP A 224 1.77 -9.94 -21.48
N THR A 225 1.55 -10.95 -20.63
CA THR A 225 2.43 -11.28 -19.49
C THR A 225 2.97 -12.70 -19.64
N VAL A 226 4.27 -12.88 -19.39
CA VAL A 226 4.93 -14.19 -19.40
C VAL A 226 5.90 -14.29 -18.22
N SER A 227 6.16 -15.51 -17.74
CA SER A 227 6.90 -15.70 -16.49
C SER A 227 8.42 -15.84 -16.64
N ASP A 228 8.94 -15.92 -17.86
CA ASP A 228 10.38 -16.08 -18.11
C ASP A 228 10.76 -15.69 -19.55
N GLY A 229 12.05 -15.49 -19.79
CA GLY A 229 12.56 -15.07 -21.10
C GLY A 229 12.38 -16.12 -22.22
N THR A 230 12.23 -17.41 -21.91
CA THR A 230 11.97 -18.43 -22.94
C THR A 230 10.57 -18.28 -23.51
N GLN A 231 9.58 -18.12 -22.64
CA GLN A 231 8.20 -17.82 -23.04
C GLN A 231 8.12 -16.48 -23.79
N ALA A 232 8.89 -15.49 -23.36
CA ALA A 232 8.97 -14.20 -24.06
C ALA A 232 9.43 -14.37 -25.52
N LEU A 233 10.49 -15.15 -25.78
CA LEU A 233 10.96 -15.39 -27.15
C LEU A 233 9.94 -16.12 -28.02
N GLU A 234 9.17 -17.06 -27.46
CA GLU A 234 8.11 -17.76 -28.20
C GLU A 234 7.01 -16.80 -28.66
N VAL A 235 6.57 -15.92 -27.76
CA VAL A 235 5.50 -14.96 -28.03
C VAL A 235 5.99 -13.85 -28.98
N LEU A 236 7.23 -13.38 -28.82
CA LEU A 236 7.86 -12.40 -29.72
C LEU A 236 8.06 -12.94 -31.15
N GLY A 237 8.17 -14.25 -31.33
CA GLY A 237 8.21 -14.87 -32.65
C GLY A 237 6.84 -14.89 -33.37
N ARG A 238 5.75 -14.70 -32.64
CA ARG A 238 4.37 -14.80 -33.17
C ARG A 238 3.64 -13.47 -33.18
N THR A 239 4.10 -12.50 -32.40
CA THR A 239 3.39 -11.25 -32.14
C THR A 239 4.38 -10.10 -32.02
N SER A 240 4.03 -8.97 -32.63
CA SER A 240 4.81 -7.72 -32.53
C SER A 240 4.40 -6.91 -31.31
N TYR A 241 5.40 -6.37 -30.61
CA TYR A 241 5.21 -5.49 -29.45
C TYR A 241 5.86 -4.13 -29.67
N ASP A 242 5.24 -3.11 -29.09
CA ASP A 242 5.74 -1.74 -29.08
C ASP A 242 6.73 -1.50 -27.94
N LEU A 243 6.64 -2.29 -26.86
CA LEU A 243 7.52 -2.22 -25.71
C LEU A 243 7.66 -3.60 -25.05
N ILE A 244 8.84 -3.89 -24.53
CA ILE A 244 9.13 -5.09 -23.74
C ILE A 244 9.69 -4.63 -22.40
N LEU A 245 9.00 -4.94 -21.32
CA LEU A 245 9.46 -4.76 -19.94
C LEU A 245 9.92 -6.12 -19.43
N SER A 246 11.19 -6.26 -19.07
CA SER A 246 11.75 -7.54 -18.60
C SER A 246 12.43 -7.37 -17.26
N ASP A 247 12.13 -8.25 -16.31
CA ASP A 247 12.94 -8.34 -15.10
C ASP A 247 14.38 -8.78 -15.41
N VAL A 248 15.31 -8.36 -14.57
CA VAL A 248 16.71 -8.75 -14.68
C VAL A 248 16.91 -10.23 -14.30
N ARG A 249 16.28 -10.71 -13.22
CA ARG A 249 16.56 -12.02 -12.63
C ARG A 249 15.33 -12.92 -12.75
N MET A 250 15.33 -13.77 -13.78
CA MET A 250 14.27 -14.74 -14.01
C MET A 250 14.86 -16.15 -14.22
N PRO A 251 14.13 -17.22 -13.88
CA PRO A 251 14.56 -18.59 -14.14
C PRO A 251 14.66 -18.87 -15.65
N TYR A 252 15.49 -19.85 -16.01
CA TYR A 252 15.75 -20.33 -17.38
C TYR A 252 16.45 -19.33 -18.31
N LEU A 253 15.84 -18.17 -18.55
CA LEU A 253 16.42 -17.08 -19.34
C LEU A 253 16.15 -15.73 -18.65
N ASP A 254 17.25 -15.10 -18.25
CA ASP A 254 17.27 -13.83 -17.53
C ASP A 254 17.12 -12.62 -18.48
N GLY A 255 16.91 -11.42 -17.94
CA GLY A 255 16.67 -10.20 -18.74
C GLY A 255 17.81 -9.87 -19.71
N PRO A 256 19.09 -9.85 -19.27
CA PRO A 256 20.24 -9.68 -20.15
C PRO A 256 20.37 -10.78 -21.22
N GLY A 257 20.07 -12.04 -20.87
CA GLY A 257 20.05 -13.15 -21.81
C GLY A 257 18.95 -13.02 -22.86
N LEU A 258 17.76 -12.57 -22.47
CA LEU A 258 16.65 -12.25 -23.37
C LEU A 258 17.06 -11.13 -24.34
N TYR A 259 17.65 -10.04 -23.84
CA TYR A 259 18.12 -8.94 -24.70
C TYR A 259 19.15 -9.41 -25.75
N ARG A 260 20.16 -10.19 -25.34
CA ARG A 260 21.16 -10.77 -26.28
C ARG A 260 20.55 -11.74 -27.28
N ALA A 261 19.44 -12.40 -26.93
CA ALA A 261 18.70 -13.23 -27.89
C ALA A 261 17.94 -12.36 -28.90
N LEU A 262 17.38 -11.23 -28.48
CA LEU A 262 16.74 -10.25 -29.37
C LEU A 262 17.75 -9.59 -30.30
N GLU A 263 18.92 -9.20 -29.81
CA GLU A 263 19.97 -8.59 -30.64
C GLU A 263 20.38 -9.49 -31.83
N ARG A 264 20.41 -10.80 -31.61
CA ARG A 264 20.77 -11.79 -32.66
C ARG A 264 19.63 -12.12 -33.62
N ARG A 265 18.37 -12.08 -33.15
CA ARG A 265 17.21 -12.63 -33.89
C ARG A 265 16.22 -11.57 -34.36
N LEU A 266 16.03 -10.52 -33.58
CA LEU A 266 15.03 -9.46 -33.74
C LEU A 266 15.61 -8.10 -33.31
N PRO A 267 16.69 -7.60 -33.97
CA PRO A 267 17.40 -6.39 -33.52
C PRO A 267 16.53 -5.13 -33.48
N ASP A 268 15.46 -5.06 -34.29
CA ASP A 268 14.48 -3.96 -34.27
C ASP A 268 13.71 -3.82 -32.95
N LEU A 269 13.67 -4.87 -32.12
CA LEU A 269 13.02 -4.86 -30.82
C LEU A 269 13.94 -4.40 -29.69
N CYS A 270 15.26 -4.36 -29.89
CA CYS A 270 16.20 -3.91 -28.86
C CYS A 270 15.94 -2.46 -28.45
N ARG A 271 15.56 -1.59 -29.39
CA ARG A 271 15.19 -0.18 -29.10
C ARG A 271 13.89 -0.05 -28.27
N ARG A 272 13.11 -1.12 -28.16
CA ARG A 272 11.83 -1.19 -27.44
C ARG A 272 11.95 -1.95 -26.12
N PHE A 273 13.17 -2.31 -25.73
CA PHE A 273 13.43 -3.13 -24.55
C PHE A 273 13.74 -2.24 -23.35
N VAL A 274 13.20 -2.61 -22.19
CA VAL A 274 13.43 -1.95 -20.91
C VAL A 274 13.70 -3.02 -19.87
N LEU A 275 14.78 -2.84 -19.11
CA LEU A 275 15.12 -3.73 -18.00
C LEU A 275 14.54 -3.21 -16.69
N MET A 276 13.86 -4.08 -15.96
CA MET A 276 13.39 -3.82 -14.61
C MET A 276 14.40 -4.41 -13.62
N THR A 277 15.00 -3.58 -12.77
CA THR A 277 16.07 -3.99 -11.85
C THR A 277 15.70 -3.70 -10.40
N GLY A 278 15.72 -4.71 -9.52
CA GLY A 278 15.48 -4.52 -8.09
C GLY A 278 16.69 -4.16 -7.25
N ASP A 279 17.88 -4.09 -7.84
CA ASP A 279 19.12 -3.87 -7.12
C ASP A 279 19.99 -2.85 -7.88
N VAL A 280 19.86 -1.58 -7.50
CA VAL A 280 20.57 -0.45 -8.14
C VAL A 280 22.09 -0.50 -7.87
N LEU A 281 22.58 -1.52 -7.15
CA LEU A 281 23.96 -1.62 -6.66
C LEU A 281 24.81 -2.70 -7.35
N SER A 282 24.25 -3.57 -8.20
CA SER A 282 25.09 -4.58 -8.88
C SER A 282 25.85 -3.94 -10.03
N ALA A 283 27.18 -3.83 -9.90
CA ALA A 283 28.06 -3.25 -10.92
C ALA A 283 27.89 -3.91 -12.30
N GLU A 284 27.51 -5.19 -12.33
CA GLU A 284 27.26 -5.97 -13.55
C GLU A 284 26.08 -5.43 -14.37
N ILE A 285 24.97 -5.10 -13.72
CA ILE A 285 23.78 -4.56 -14.40
C ILE A 285 24.01 -3.12 -14.85
N GLN A 286 24.71 -2.32 -14.04
CA GLN A 286 25.10 -0.97 -14.43
C GLN A 286 25.99 -0.99 -15.68
N THR A 287 27.00 -1.85 -15.70
CA THR A 287 27.87 -2.06 -16.87
C THR A 287 27.06 -2.48 -18.10
N PHE A 288 26.08 -3.37 -17.92
CA PHE A 288 25.23 -3.84 -19.02
C PHE A 288 24.36 -2.72 -19.61
N LEU A 289 23.71 -1.90 -18.76
CA LEU A 289 22.89 -0.78 -19.22
C LEU A 289 23.74 0.28 -19.96
N GLU A 290 24.96 0.54 -19.49
CA GLU A 290 25.89 1.46 -20.14
C GLU A 290 26.38 0.95 -21.50
N GLN A 291 26.69 -0.35 -21.62
CA GLN A 291 27.17 -0.96 -22.86
C GLN A 291 26.07 -1.06 -23.93
N THR A 292 24.83 -1.33 -23.51
CA THR A 292 23.71 -1.58 -24.43
C THR A 292 22.86 -0.34 -24.70
N GLY A 293 22.94 0.68 -23.84
CA GLY A 293 22.09 1.87 -23.91
C GLY A 293 20.62 1.61 -23.55
N VAL A 294 20.28 0.41 -23.07
CA VAL A 294 18.92 0.01 -22.70
C VAL A 294 18.46 0.83 -21.48
N PRO A 295 17.25 1.41 -21.50
CA PRO A 295 16.68 2.05 -20.33
C PRO A 295 16.45 1.06 -19.19
N GLY A 296 16.92 1.43 -17.99
CA GLY A 296 16.62 0.73 -16.75
C GLY A 296 15.43 1.37 -16.02
N LEU A 297 14.59 0.53 -15.42
CA LEU A 297 13.52 0.88 -14.51
C LEU A 297 13.79 0.20 -13.14
N SER A 298 14.02 0.98 -12.09
CA SER A 298 14.33 0.42 -10.77
C SER A 298 13.07 -0.05 -10.05
N LYS A 299 13.05 -1.30 -9.57
CA LYS A 299 12.03 -1.83 -8.65
C LYS A 299 12.36 -1.38 -7.21
N PRO A 300 11.36 -0.96 -6.41
CA PRO A 300 9.97 -0.75 -6.82
C PRO A 300 9.82 0.55 -7.64
N PHE A 301 9.06 0.48 -8.73
CA PHE A 301 8.75 1.61 -9.61
C PHE A 301 7.31 2.09 -9.39
N ASP A 302 7.07 3.40 -9.53
CA ASP A 302 5.71 3.97 -9.49
C ASP A 302 5.07 4.09 -10.88
N ARG A 303 3.74 4.32 -10.93
CA ARG A 303 3.00 4.48 -12.20
C ARG A 303 3.51 5.64 -13.05
N GLY A 304 4.00 6.71 -12.43
CA GLY A 304 4.59 7.85 -13.12
C GLY A 304 5.92 7.49 -13.79
N GLU A 305 6.78 6.73 -13.11
CA GLU A 305 8.05 6.25 -13.65
C GLU A 305 7.86 5.29 -14.82
N VAL A 306 6.95 4.31 -14.67
CA VAL A 306 6.55 3.39 -15.75
C VAL A 306 6.06 4.18 -16.97
N ARG A 307 5.17 5.15 -16.79
CA ARG A 307 4.65 6.01 -17.87
C ARG A 307 5.75 6.83 -18.55
N ARG A 308 6.67 7.44 -17.80
CA ARG A 308 7.78 8.21 -18.38
C ARG A 308 8.68 7.34 -19.25
N VAL A 309 8.99 6.13 -18.80
CA VAL A 309 9.81 5.19 -19.57
C VAL A 309 9.08 4.74 -20.83
N ILE A 310 7.78 4.43 -20.74
CA ILE A 310 6.96 4.08 -21.91
C ILE A 310 6.91 5.23 -22.92
N GLN A 311 6.70 6.47 -22.47
CA GLN A 311 6.68 7.63 -23.37
C GLN A 311 8.02 7.86 -24.05
N LYS A 312 9.13 7.66 -23.33
CA LYS A 312 10.49 7.80 -23.87
C LYS A 312 10.83 6.74 -24.91
N VAL A 313 10.37 5.51 -24.72
CA VAL A 313 10.76 4.35 -25.54
C VAL A 313 9.77 4.07 -26.67
N ALA A 314 8.48 4.28 -26.44
CA ALA A 314 7.42 4.04 -27.43
C ALA A 314 6.99 5.32 -28.20
N GLY A 315 7.51 6.49 -27.80
CA GLY A 315 7.32 7.78 -28.47
C GLY A 315 8.46 8.22 -29.38
N ALA A 316 9.55 7.45 -29.43
CA ALA A 316 10.67 7.58 -30.38
C ALA A 316 10.51 6.59 -31.55
#